data_AF-A0A255Z081-F1
#
_entry.id   AF-A0A255Z081-F1
#
_cell.length_a   1.000
_cell.length_b   1.000
_cell.length_c   1.000
_cell.angle_alpha   90.00
_cell.angle_beta   90.00
_cell.angle_gamma   90.00
#
_symmetry.space_group_name_H-M   'P 1'
#
loop_
_entity.id
_entity.type
_entity.pdbx_description
1 polymer ?
#
loop_
_entity_poly.entity_id
_entity_poly.type
_entity_poly.pdbx_seq_one_letter_code
_entity_poly.pdbx_strand_id
1 'polypeptide(L)'
;MFAVAMLGFVGTAHADCTLKDAPTLPDGATAAEAEMVAAQQAVKAYVAETQEYLACLEFEGKGRAGGDWTKKYNDASTRMEKLAAEFNKQLRAFKSK
;
A
#
# COMPACT_ATOMS: atom_id res chain seq x y z
N MET A 1 43.22 20.30 24.00
CA MET A 1 43.07 19.08 23.17
C MET A 1 42.68 17.94 24.09
N PHE A 2 41.43 17.48 24.02
CA PHE A 2 41.05 16.07 24.11
C PHE A 2 39.76 15.93 23.31
N ALA A 3 39.90 15.24 22.17
CA ALA A 3 38.81 14.82 21.31
C ALA A 3 38.15 13.54 21.87
N VAL A 4 37.22 13.00 21.08
CA VAL A 4 36.62 11.64 21.14
C VAL A 4 35.24 11.61 21.79
N ALA A 5 34.17 11.09 21.19
CA ALA A 5 33.82 10.79 19.81
C ALA A 5 32.30 10.50 19.83
N MET A 6 31.56 10.99 18.83
CA MET A 6 30.20 10.53 18.58
C MET A 6 30.23 9.05 18.19
N LEU A 7 29.35 8.25 18.77
CA LEU A 7 28.82 7.04 18.15
C LEU A 7 27.33 6.99 18.45
N GLY A 8 26.57 7.75 17.65
CA GLY A 8 25.13 7.56 17.52
C GLY A 8 24.88 6.22 16.84
N PHE A 9 24.49 5.22 17.61
CA PHE A 9 23.98 3.97 17.06
C PHE A 9 22.50 4.17 16.74
N VAL A 10 22.20 4.78 15.59
CA VAL A 10 20.87 4.65 14.99
C VAL A 10 20.85 3.28 14.34
N GLY A 11 20.53 2.25 15.12
CA GLY A 11 20.19 0.95 14.57
C GLY A 11 18.97 1.13 13.69
N THR A 12 19.14 0.98 12.37
CA THR A 12 18.02 0.83 11.46
C THR A 12 17.35 -0.49 11.80
N ALA A 13 16.32 -0.43 12.65
CA ALA A 13 15.34 -1.51 12.72
C ALA A 13 14.68 -1.58 11.35
N HIS A 14 15.18 -2.46 10.47
CA HIS A 14 14.42 -2.86 9.31
C HIS A 14 13.24 -3.66 9.84
N ALA A 15 12.09 -2.99 9.99
CA ALA A 15 10.82 -3.68 10.07
C ALA A 15 10.67 -4.52 8.79
N ASP A 16 10.20 -5.76 8.90
CA ASP A 16 9.79 -6.55 7.74
C ASP A 16 8.84 -5.71 6.88
N CYS A 17 8.95 -5.78 5.56
CA CYS A 17 7.96 -5.12 4.70
C CYS A 17 6.57 -5.70 5.01
N THR A 18 5.65 -4.87 5.48
CA THR A 18 4.26 -5.26 5.76
C THR A 18 3.28 -4.35 5.03
N LEU A 19 2.25 -4.96 4.43
CA LEU A 19 1.13 -4.25 3.83
C LEU A 19 -0.16 -4.72 4.51
N LYS A 20 -1.03 -3.76 4.87
CA LYS A 20 -2.36 -4.06 5.40
C LYS A 20 -3.25 -4.70 4.34
N ASP A 21 -4.38 -5.26 4.77
CA ASP A 21 -5.39 -5.72 3.82
C ASP A 21 -6.07 -4.55 3.10
N ALA A 22 -6.53 -4.82 1.88
CA ALA A 22 -7.28 -3.86 1.09
C ALA A 22 -8.59 -3.48 1.81
N PRO A 23 -9.01 -2.20 1.77
CA PRO A 23 -10.27 -1.79 2.38
C PRO A 23 -11.46 -2.43 1.67
N THR A 24 -12.54 -2.63 2.43
CA THR A 24 -13.83 -2.99 1.86
C THR A 24 -14.44 -1.80 1.13
N LEU A 25 -15.15 -2.07 0.04
CA LEU A 25 -15.82 -1.04 -0.75
C LEU A 25 -17.33 -1.15 -0.55
N PRO A 26 -18.04 -0.04 -0.33
CA PRO A 26 -19.50 -0.06 -0.26
C PRO A 26 -20.09 -0.34 -1.65
N ASP A 27 -21.33 -0.86 -1.68
CA ASP A 27 -22.06 -1.05 -2.93
C ASP A 27 -22.48 0.30 -3.49
N GLY A 28 -21.89 0.66 -4.62
CA GLY A 28 -22.14 1.89 -5.32
C GLY A 28 -23.61 2.10 -5.67
N ALA A 29 -24.44 1.05 -5.81
CA ALA A 29 -25.88 1.18 -6.09
C ALA A 29 -26.73 1.57 -4.88
N THR A 30 -26.24 1.37 -3.65
CA THR A 30 -27.00 1.62 -2.40
C THR A 30 -26.31 2.57 -1.41
N ALA A 31 -25.00 2.76 -1.52
CA ALA A 31 -24.20 3.64 -0.67
C ALA A 31 -24.65 5.11 -0.65
N ALA A 32 -24.49 5.75 0.51
CA ALA A 32 -24.56 7.19 0.69
C ALA A 32 -23.28 7.89 0.20
N GLU A 33 -23.37 9.19 -0.09
CA GLU A 33 -22.22 9.99 -0.55
C GLU A 33 -21.06 9.96 0.45
N ALA A 34 -21.35 10.09 1.75
CA ALA A 34 -20.34 10.04 2.80
C ALA A 34 -19.58 8.70 2.82
N GLU A 35 -20.25 7.58 2.54
CA GLU A 35 -19.62 6.25 2.47
C GLU A 35 -18.70 6.14 1.25
N MET A 36 -19.12 6.68 0.09
CA MET A 36 -18.28 6.70 -1.11
C MET A 36 -17.06 7.61 -0.96
N VAL A 37 -17.18 8.74 -0.25
CA VAL A 37 -16.05 9.61 0.10
C VAL A 37 -15.08 8.90 1.04
N ALA A 38 -15.58 8.22 2.08
CA ALA A 38 -14.75 7.44 2.98
C ALA A 38 -14.03 6.30 2.24
N ALA A 39 -14.72 5.59 1.33
CA ALA A 39 -14.12 4.57 0.49
C ALA A 39 -13.01 5.14 -0.41
N GLN A 40 -13.21 6.32 -1.01
CA GLN A 40 -12.15 6.98 -1.80
C GLN A 40 -10.91 7.27 -0.95
N GLN A 41 -11.09 7.78 0.26
CA GLN A 41 -9.98 8.07 1.17
C GLN A 41 -9.24 6.79 1.58
N ALA A 42 -9.96 5.73 1.89
CA ALA A 42 -9.38 4.43 2.23
C ALA A 42 -8.59 3.83 1.06
N VAL A 43 -9.11 3.90 -0.17
CA VAL A 43 -8.40 3.45 -1.38
C VAL A 43 -7.12 4.27 -1.60
N LYS A 44 -7.17 5.60 -1.44
CA LYS A 44 -5.98 6.46 -1.54
C LYS A 44 -4.92 6.09 -0.50
N ALA A 45 -5.32 5.88 0.75
CA ALA A 45 -4.42 5.46 1.81
C ALA A 45 -3.77 4.12 1.50
N TYR A 46 -4.56 3.14 1.06
CA TYR A 46 -4.06 1.82 0.68
C TYR A 46 -3.08 1.87 -0.50
N VAL A 47 -3.32 2.74 -1.51
CA VAL A 47 -2.38 2.94 -2.63
C VAL A 47 -1.05 3.50 -2.13
N ALA A 48 -1.08 4.48 -1.22
CA ALA A 48 0.15 5.05 -0.64
C ALA A 48 0.91 3.99 0.18
N GLU A 49 0.22 3.27 1.08
CA GLU A 49 0.82 2.18 1.86
C GLU A 49 1.38 1.06 0.95
N THR A 50 0.71 0.76 -0.16
CA THR A 50 1.20 -0.21 -1.15
C THR A 50 2.46 0.28 -1.84
N GLN A 51 2.55 1.55 -2.23
CA GLN A 51 3.75 2.10 -2.85
C GLN A 51 4.96 2.05 -1.90
N GLU A 52 4.76 2.37 -0.62
CA GLU A 52 5.81 2.24 0.41
C GLU A 52 6.24 0.78 0.58
N TYR A 53 5.29 -0.15 0.58
CA TYR A 53 5.56 -1.58 0.63
C TYR A 53 6.34 -2.08 -0.58
N LEU A 54 5.98 -1.66 -1.80
CA LEU A 54 6.69 -2.04 -3.02
C LEU A 54 8.15 -1.52 -3.00
N ALA A 55 8.37 -0.27 -2.59
CA ALA A 55 9.72 0.29 -2.44
C ALA A 55 10.54 -0.47 -1.38
N CYS A 56 9.90 -0.90 -0.29
CA CYS A 56 10.53 -1.73 0.73
C CYS A 56 10.97 -3.10 0.15
N LEU A 57 10.09 -3.78 -0.59
CA LEU A 57 10.42 -5.06 -1.23
C LEU A 57 11.54 -4.94 -2.26
N GLU A 58 11.56 -3.86 -3.04
CA GLU A 58 12.64 -3.57 -3.99
C GLU A 58 13.99 -3.42 -3.25
N PHE A 59 13.99 -2.77 -2.09
CA PHE A 59 15.16 -2.67 -1.25
C PHE A 59 15.61 -4.03 -0.71
N GLU A 60 14.69 -4.87 -0.19
CA GLU A 60 14.98 -6.23 0.27
C GLU A 60 15.50 -7.15 -0.86
N GLY A 61 14.99 -6.95 -2.08
CA GLY A 61 15.35 -7.71 -3.27
C GLY A 61 16.60 -7.20 -3.99
N LYS A 62 17.14 -6.04 -3.60
CA LYS A 62 18.25 -5.39 -4.31
C LYS A 62 19.48 -6.30 -4.39
N GLY A 63 19.96 -6.53 -5.61
CA GLY A 63 21.12 -7.40 -5.87
C GLY A 63 20.84 -8.90 -5.69
N ARG A 64 19.58 -9.29 -5.43
CA ARG A 64 19.14 -10.68 -5.32
C ARG A 64 18.29 -11.04 -6.53
N ALA A 65 18.86 -11.82 -7.44
CA ALA A 65 18.11 -12.39 -8.56
C ALA A 65 17.25 -13.56 -8.05
N GLY A 66 15.94 -13.47 -8.23
CA GLY A 66 14.99 -14.44 -7.69
C GLY A 66 14.80 -14.33 -6.16
N GLY A 67 13.63 -14.76 -5.70
CA GLY A 67 13.24 -14.71 -4.29
C GLY A 67 11.76 -14.39 -4.12
N ASP A 68 11.26 -14.52 -2.90
CA ASP A 68 9.84 -14.29 -2.58
C ASP A 68 9.44 -12.81 -2.75
N TRP A 69 10.41 -11.88 -2.77
CA TRP A 69 10.17 -10.44 -2.96
C TRP A 69 9.47 -10.12 -4.28
N THR A 70 9.86 -10.76 -5.39
CA THR A 70 9.23 -10.54 -6.70
C THR A 70 7.79 -11.05 -6.71
N LYS A 71 7.54 -12.19 -6.05
CA LYS A 71 6.19 -12.72 -5.90
C LYS A 71 5.33 -11.77 -5.06
N LYS A 72 5.83 -11.35 -3.90
CA LYS A 72 5.15 -10.38 -3.02
C LYS A 72 4.86 -9.05 -3.72
N TYR A 73 5.79 -8.56 -4.55
CA TYR A 73 5.64 -7.34 -5.34
C TYR A 73 4.48 -7.47 -6.35
N ASN A 74 4.47 -8.56 -7.11
CA ASN A 74 3.43 -8.84 -8.10
C ASN A 74 2.07 -9.05 -7.45
N ASP A 75 2.02 -9.76 -6.32
CA ASP A 75 0.79 -10.01 -5.57
C ASP A 75 0.20 -8.70 -5.03
N ALA A 76 1.03 -7.82 -4.44
CA ALA A 76 0.59 -6.51 -3.96
C ALA A 76 0.12 -5.60 -5.11
N SER A 77 0.86 -5.55 -6.22
CA SER A 77 0.47 -4.79 -7.41
C SER A 77 -0.89 -5.26 -7.95
N THR A 78 -1.08 -6.58 -8.07
CA THR A 78 -2.34 -7.18 -8.53
C THR A 78 -3.50 -6.84 -7.59
N ARG A 79 -3.29 -6.88 -6.27
CA ARG A 79 -4.32 -6.51 -5.30
C ARG A 79 -4.72 -5.04 -5.41
N MET A 80 -3.75 -4.15 -5.59
CA MET A 80 -3.98 -2.72 -5.77
C MET A 80 -4.77 -2.44 -7.06
N GLU A 81 -4.41 -3.08 -8.17
CA GLU A 81 -5.14 -2.95 -9.44
C GLU A 81 -6.58 -3.45 -9.33
N LYS A 82 -6.79 -4.60 -8.69
CA LYS A 82 -8.14 -5.16 -8.45
C LYS A 82 -9.00 -4.21 -7.60
N LEU A 83 -8.43 -3.68 -6.51
CA LEU A 83 -9.14 -2.71 -5.67
C LEU A 83 -9.53 -1.46 -6.46
N ALA A 84 -8.60 -0.93 -7.27
CA ALA A 84 -8.88 0.25 -8.09
C ALA A 84 -9.97 -0.02 -9.14
N ALA A 85 -9.96 -1.20 -9.77
CA ALA A 85 -10.98 -1.61 -10.74
C ALA A 85 -12.36 -1.72 -10.07
N GLU A 86 -12.45 -2.37 -8.91
CA GLU A 86 -13.71 -2.48 -8.17
C GLU A 86 -14.18 -1.12 -7.65
N PHE A 87 -13.30 -0.26 -7.14
CA PHE A 87 -13.68 1.09 -6.73
C PHE A 87 -14.25 1.91 -7.90
N ASN A 88 -13.63 1.83 -9.08
CA ASN A 88 -14.14 2.50 -10.28
C ASN A 88 -15.52 1.97 -10.70
N LYS A 89 -15.76 0.67 -10.56
CA LYS A 89 -17.08 0.06 -10.80
C LYS A 89 -18.13 0.57 -9.82
N GLN A 90 -17.83 0.59 -8.51
CA GLN A 90 -18.75 1.12 -7.50
C GLN A 90 -18.99 2.62 -7.68
N LEU A 91 -17.95 3.39 -8.02
CA LEU A 91 -18.07 4.81 -8.30
C LEU A 91 -18.97 5.10 -9.51
N ARG A 92 -18.90 4.28 -10.56
CA ARG A 92 -19.83 4.38 -11.71
C ARG A 92 -21.26 4.05 -11.30
N ALA A 93 -21.47 2.96 -10.57
CA ALA A 93 -22.79 2.60 -10.07
C ALA A 93 -23.41 3.72 -9.20
N PHE A 94 -22.60 4.37 -8.35
CA PHE A 94 -23.04 5.50 -7.53
C PHE A 94 -23.45 6.71 -8.38
N LYS A 95 -22.68 7.04 -9.41
CA LYS A 95 -22.96 8.15 -10.32
C LYS A 95 -24.16 7.91 -11.25
N SER A 96 -24.61 6.67 -11.37
CA SER A 96 -25.75 6.29 -12.23
C SER A 96 -27.06 6.14 -11.46
N LYS A 97 -27.08 6.39 -10.14
CA LYS A 97 -28.32 6.58 -9.37
C LYS A 97 -28.96 7.91 -9.67
#